data_AF-A0A7H4LF13-F1
#
_entry.id   AF-A0A7H4LF13-F1
#
_cell.length_a   1.000
_cell.length_b   1.000
_cell.length_c   1.000
_cell.angle_alpha   90.00
_cell.angle_beta   90.00
_cell.angle_gamma   90.00
#
_symmetry.space_group_name_H-M   'P 1'
#
loop_
_entity.id
_entity.type
_entity.pdbx_description
1 polymer ?
#
loop_
_entity_poly.entity_id
_entity_poly.type
_entity_poly.pdbx_seq_one_letter_code
_entity_poly.pdbx_strand_id
1 'polypeptide(L)'
;MEVVKSLLKPKPTPQQQMREWQRRLRNEGRNIERQIRDVQKEEKKVEKAIRDAAKALAKELVQSREAVNHLYENKAQLNSISMHLGKIVGCCDRRPQ
;
A
#
# COMPACT_ATOMS: atom_id res chain seq x y z
N MET A 1 6.61 1.28 58.40
CA MET A 1 6.48 -0.19 58.50
C MET A 1 7.20 -0.97 57.39
N GLU A 2 7.76 -0.33 56.36
CA GLU A 2 8.49 -1.03 55.29
C GLU A 2 9.93 -1.42 55.67
N VAL A 3 10.59 -0.57 56.46
CA VAL A 3 11.96 -0.76 56.94
C VAL A 3 12.11 -1.98 57.87
N VAL A 4 11.01 -2.35 58.55
CA VAL A 4 10.98 -3.53 59.44
C VAL A 4 10.74 -4.83 58.64
N LYS A 5 10.07 -4.74 57.48
CA LYS A 5 9.87 -5.85 56.54
C LYS A 5 11.11 -6.16 55.71
N SER A 6 12.00 -5.19 55.47
CA SER A 6 13.29 -5.43 54.79
C SER A 6 14.35 -6.05 55.69
N LEU A 7 14.21 -5.93 57.01
CA LEU A 7 15.11 -6.53 58.00
C LEU A 7 14.82 -8.02 58.27
N LEU A 8 13.58 -8.46 58.07
CA LEU A 8 13.10 -9.84 58.35
C LEU A 8 13.12 -10.77 57.13
N LYS A 9 13.46 -10.27 55.93
CA LYS A 9 13.67 -11.14 54.77
C LYS A 9 15.14 -11.57 54.76
N PRO A 10 15.45 -12.88 54.77
CA PRO A 10 16.82 -13.34 54.59
C PRO A 10 17.36 -12.73 53.29
N LYS A 11 18.59 -12.18 53.33
CA LYS A 11 19.29 -11.68 52.13
C LYS A 11 19.13 -12.73 51.03
N PRO A 12 18.65 -12.35 49.83
CA PRO A 12 18.38 -13.31 48.77
C PRO A 12 19.66 -14.10 48.52
N THR A 13 19.57 -15.41 48.64
CA THR A 13 20.72 -16.30 48.43
C THR A 13 21.18 -16.10 46.98
N PRO A 14 22.49 -16.18 46.68
CA PRO A 14 22.99 -16.01 45.31
C PRO A 14 22.25 -16.89 44.28
N GLN A 15 21.82 -18.09 44.72
CA GLN A 15 20.99 -19.00 43.93
C GLN A 15 19.58 -18.47 43.62
N GLN A 16 18.96 -17.71 44.52
CA GLN A 16 17.66 -17.08 44.29
C GLN A 16 17.76 -15.93 43.28
N GLN A 17 18.81 -15.11 43.34
CA GLN A 17 19.07 -14.06 42.35
C GLN A 17 19.29 -14.66 40.96
N MET A 18 20.07 -15.74 40.88
CA MET A 18 20.30 -16.45 39.62
C MET A 18 19.01 -17.01 39.01
N ARG A 19 18.12 -17.58 39.83
CA ARG A 19 16.79 -18.05 39.37
C ARG A 19 15.92 -16.90 38.86
N GLU A 20 15.95 -15.76 39.52
CA GLU A 20 15.19 -14.58 39.10
C GLU A 20 15.71 -14.03 37.76
N TRP A 21 17.02 -13.95 37.58
CA TRP A 21 17.62 -13.53 36.31
C TRP A 21 17.33 -14.51 35.18
N GLN A 22 17.42 -15.82 35.43
CA GLN A 22 17.02 -16.84 34.46
C GLN A 22 15.54 -16.72 34.08
N ARG A 23 14.66 -16.40 35.04
CA ARG A 23 13.23 -16.19 34.78
C ARG A 23 12.98 -14.94 33.95
N ARG A 24 13.68 -13.83 34.26
CA ARG A 24 13.60 -12.59 33.48
C ARG A 24 14.10 -12.80 32.05
N LEU A 25 15.23 -13.47 31.85
CA LEU A 25 15.76 -13.81 30.53
C LEU A 25 14.78 -14.64 29.68
N ARG A 26 14.12 -15.63 30.29
CA ARG A 26 13.09 -16.42 29.58
C ARG A 26 11.86 -15.59 29.21
N ASN A 27 11.47 -14.65 30.07
CA ASN A 27 10.34 -13.77 29.79
C ASN A 27 10.68 -12.79 28.65
N GLU A 28 11.88 -12.20 28.66
CA GLU A 28 12.35 -11.35 27.58
C GLU A 28 12.48 -12.13 26.27
N GLY A 29 13.00 -13.36 26.29
CA GLY A 29 13.04 -14.22 25.11
C GLY A 29 11.65 -14.44 24.49
N ARG A 30 10.63 -14.73 25.31
CA ARG A 30 9.24 -14.87 24.83
C ARG A 30 8.64 -13.55 24.33
N ASN A 31 9.03 -12.43 24.94
CA ASN A 31 8.57 -11.11 24.53
C ASN A 31 9.11 -10.77 23.13
N ILE A 32 10.41 -11.01 22.92
CA ILE A 32 11.06 -10.85 21.61
C ILE A 32 10.42 -11.77 20.57
N GLU A 33 10.20 -13.05 20.89
CA GLU A 33 9.52 -13.96 19.96
C GLU A 33 8.10 -13.50 19.58
N ARG A 34 7.38 -12.87 20.51
CA ARG A 34 6.05 -12.31 20.23
C ARG A 34 6.17 -11.10 19.31
N GLN A 35 7.08 -10.18 19.61
CA GLN A 35 7.34 -9.01 18.78
C GLN A 35 7.72 -9.43 17.35
N ILE A 36 8.58 -10.43 17.18
CA ILE A 36 8.94 -10.97 15.87
C ILE A 36 7.69 -11.46 15.11
N ARG A 37 6.81 -12.23 15.77
CA ARG A 37 5.58 -12.73 15.14
C ARG A 37 4.62 -11.61 14.78
N ASP A 38 4.51 -10.58 15.61
CA ASP A 38 3.62 -9.45 15.35
C ASP A 38 4.15 -8.60 14.18
N VAL A 39 5.47 -8.36 14.13
CA VAL A 39 6.12 -7.70 12.98
C VAL A 39 5.88 -8.48 11.69
N GLN A 40 6.12 -9.79 11.68
CA GLN A 40 5.89 -10.63 10.49
C GLN A 40 4.43 -10.64 10.03
N LYS A 41 3.46 -10.48 10.94
CA LYS A 41 2.04 -10.35 10.57
C LYS A 41 1.76 -9.00 9.93
N GLU A 42 2.31 -7.91 10.46
CA GLU A 42 2.17 -6.59 9.87
C GLU A 42 2.82 -6.52 8.49
N GLU A 43 4.01 -7.12 8.31
CA GLU A 43 4.65 -7.23 6.99
C GLU A 43 3.73 -7.90 5.95
N LYS A 44 3.09 -9.03 6.31
CA LYS A 44 2.13 -9.71 5.42
C LYS A 44 0.90 -8.86 5.09
N LYS A 45 0.42 -8.04 6.03
CA LYS A 45 -0.70 -7.13 5.77
C LYS A 45 -0.29 -6.04 4.77
N VAL A 46 0.90 -5.47 4.94
CA VAL A 46 1.45 -4.46 4.04
C VAL A 46 1.66 -5.05 2.65
N GLU A 47 2.23 -6.25 2.53
CA GLU A 47 2.39 -6.95 1.25
C GLU A 47 1.05 -7.13 0.52
N LYS A 48 0.01 -7.56 1.25
CA LYS A 48 -1.33 -7.68 0.67
C LYS A 48 -1.88 -6.34 0.20
N ALA A 49 -1.73 -5.28 0.99
CA ALA A 49 -2.18 -3.94 0.63
C ALA A 49 -1.47 -3.43 -0.64
N ILE A 50 -0.16 -3.65 -0.76
CA ILE A 50 0.62 -3.31 -1.96
C ILE A 50 0.08 -4.07 -3.18
N ARG A 51 -0.16 -5.38 -3.04
CA ARG A 51 -0.67 -6.20 -4.14
C ARG A 51 -2.06 -5.76 -4.61
N ASP A 52 -2.93 -5.40 -3.68
CA ASP A 52 -4.28 -4.94 -4.00
C ASP A 52 -4.26 -3.52 -4.63
N ALA A 53 -3.42 -2.63 -4.14
CA ALA A 53 -3.19 -1.31 -4.76
C ALA A 53 -2.62 -1.44 -6.18
N ALA A 54 -1.66 -2.35 -6.40
CA ALA A 54 -1.09 -2.60 -7.73
C ALA A 54 -2.15 -3.08 -8.74
N LYS A 55 -3.11 -3.90 -8.30
CA LYS A 55 -4.23 -4.33 -9.16
C LYS A 55 -5.17 -3.18 -9.51
N ALA A 56 -5.45 -2.27 -8.57
CA ALA A 56 -6.29 -1.10 -8.83
C ALA A 56 -5.63 -0.19 -9.87
N LEU A 57 -4.35 0.14 -9.68
CA LEU A 57 -3.57 0.95 -10.61
C LEU A 57 -3.47 0.32 -12.01
N ALA A 58 -3.33 -1.01 -12.09
CA ALA A 58 -3.32 -1.71 -13.37
C ALA A 58 -4.65 -1.58 -14.13
N LYS A 59 -5.79 -1.65 -13.42
CA LYS A 59 -7.12 -1.46 -14.03
C LYS A 59 -7.29 -0.02 -14.54
N GLU A 60 -6.91 0.97 -13.74
CA GLU A 60 -6.96 2.38 -14.13
C GLU A 60 -6.11 2.66 -15.37
N LEU A 61 -4.93 2.03 -15.47
CA LEU A 61 -4.07 2.17 -16.64
C LEU A 61 -4.75 1.64 -17.91
N VAL A 62 -5.43 0.50 -17.83
CA VAL A 62 -6.16 -0.07 -18.98
C VAL A 62 -7.33 0.84 -19.38
N GLN A 63 -8.13 1.31 -18.42
CA GLN A 63 -9.24 2.24 -18.67
C GLN A 63 -8.74 3.56 -19.29
N SER A 64 -7.61 4.08 -18.81
CA SER A 64 -6.99 5.28 -19.37
C SER A 64 -6.58 5.07 -20.84
N ARG A 65 -6.03 3.91 -21.19
CA ARG A 65 -5.70 3.58 -22.59
C ARG A 65 -6.93 3.49 -23.48
N GLU A 66 -8.00 2.87 -22.99
CA GLU A 66 -9.27 2.77 -23.70
C GLU A 66 -9.89 4.15 -23.94
N ALA A 67 -9.89 5.02 -22.92
CA ALA A 67 -10.32 6.41 -23.05
C ALA A 67 -9.50 7.17 -24.10
N VAL A 68 -8.18 6.99 -24.12
CA VAL A 68 -7.31 7.58 -25.15
C VAL A 68 -7.66 7.07 -26.54
N ASN A 69 -7.91 5.77 -26.71
CA ASN A 69 -8.32 5.20 -27.99
C ASN A 69 -9.64 5.81 -28.48
N HIS A 70 -10.64 5.93 -27.61
CA HIS A 70 -11.90 6.62 -27.94
C HIS A 70 -11.70 8.08 -28.34
N LEU A 71 -10.77 8.79 -27.68
CA LEU A 71 -10.43 10.16 -28.09
C LEU A 71 -9.77 10.20 -29.48
N TYR A 72 -8.95 9.22 -29.82
CA TYR A 72 -8.40 9.09 -31.18
C TYR A 72 -9.47 8.82 -32.23
N GLU A 73 -10.41 7.92 -31.94
CA GLU A 73 -11.56 7.64 -32.81
C GLU A 73 -12.41 8.91 -33.02
N ASN A 74 -12.75 9.62 -31.94
CA ASN A 74 -13.49 10.87 -32.00
C ASN A 74 -12.74 11.94 -32.80
N LYS A 75 -11.41 12.04 -32.62
CA LYS A 75 -10.57 12.94 -33.41
C LYS A 75 -10.63 12.62 -34.90
N ALA A 76 -10.58 11.34 -35.26
CA ALA A 76 -10.71 10.92 -36.66
C ALA A 76 -12.11 11.23 -37.24
N GLN A 77 -13.17 11.03 -36.45
CA GLN A 77 -14.53 11.40 -36.84
C GLN A 77 -14.67 12.90 -37.09
N LEU A 78 -14.15 13.74 -36.19
CA LEU A 78 -14.13 15.20 -36.36
C LEU A 78 -13.33 15.63 -37.59
N ASN A 79 -12.18 15.00 -37.84
CA ASN A 79 -11.39 15.27 -39.04
C ASN A 79 -12.17 14.90 -40.31
N SER A 80 -12.88 13.78 -40.32
CA SER A 80 -13.75 13.39 -41.43
C SER A 80 -14.83 14.44 -41.69
N ILE A 81 -15.54 14.88 -40.64
CA ILE A 81 -16.57 15.94 -40.74
C ILE A 81 -15.96 17.23 -41.31
N SER A 82 -14.79 17.64 -40.82
CA SER A 82 -14.07 18.81 -41.34
C SER A 82 -13.76 18.68 -42.84
N MET A 83 -13.31 17.51 -43.30
CA MET A 83 -13.10 17.25 -44.73
C MET A 83 -14.41 17.32 -45.54
N HIS A 84 -15.51 16.77 -45.01
CA HIS A 84 -16.81 16.84 -45.67
C HIS A 84 -17.30 18.29 -45.81
N LEU A 85 -17.14 19.11 -44.76
CA LEU A 85 -17.45 20.53 -44.79
C LEU A 85 -16.56 21.29 -45.79
N GLY A 86 -15.25 21.01 -45.81
CA GLY A 86 -14.32 21.59 -46.78
C GLY A 86 -14.70 21.27 -48.23
N LYS A 87 -15.15 20.04 -48.50
CA LYS A 87 -15.69 19.66 -49.83
C LYS A 87 -16.95 20.45 -50.18
N ILE A 88 -17.87 20.65 -49.23
CA ILE A 88 -19.11 21.43 -49.46
C ILE A 88 -18.76 22.88 -49.79
N VAL A 89 -17.90 23.53 -48.99
CA VAL A 89 -17.48 24.93 -49.21
C VAL A 89 -16.75 25.08 -50.54
N GLY A 90 -15.80 24.19 -50.85
CA GLY A 90 -15.09 24.21 -52.14
C GLY A 90 -15.98 23.89 -53.36
N CYS A 91 -17.09 23.18 -53.17
CA CYS A 91 -18.10 22.97 -54.20
C CYS A 91 -18.95 24.23 -54.42
N CYS A 92 -19.29 24.95 -53.35
CA CYS A 92 -20.03 26.22 -53.42
C CYS A 92 -19.22 27.37 -54.06
N ASP A 93 -17.89 27.35 -53.96
CA ASP A 93 -17.01 28.36 -54.59
C ASP A 93 -16.78 28.13 -56.10
N ARG A 94 -17.10 26.94 -56.64
CA ARG A 94 -17.19 26.74 -58.10
C ARG A 94 -18.56 27.19 -58.62
N ARG A 95 -18.84 28.49 -58.55
CA ARG A 95 -19.93 29.08 -59.36
C ARG A 95 -19.46 29.13 -60.83
N PRO A 96 -20.18 28.51 -61.78
CA PRO A 96 -19.90 28.74 -63.20
C PRO A 96 -20.23 30.20 -63.53
N GLN A 97 -19.31 30.87 -64.24
CA GLN A 97 -19.58 32.14 -64.93
C GLN A 97 -20.62 31.93 -66.02
#